data_AF-A0AAD4SF95-F1
#
_entry.id   AF-A0AAD4SF95-F1
#
_cell.length_a   1.000
_cell.length_b   1.000
_cell.length_c   1.000
_cell.angle_alpha   90.00
_cell.angle_beta   90.00
_cell.angle_gamma   90.00
#
_symmetry.space_group_name_H-M   'P 1'
#
loop_
_entity.id
_entity.type
_entity.pdbx_description
1 polymer ?
#
loop_
_entity_poly.entity_id
_entity_poly.type
_entity_poly.pdbx_seq_one_letter_code
_entity_poly.pdbx_strand_id
1 'polypeptide(L)'
;MSVIQQKPVHVIQAAKQIAASVANFSVVSIDDDQIAANLVKSGLLAVAINAVYMQTYIGGVSCPYICSKNLDHGVLLVGYGSGSYYPIRLKEKPYWIIKNSWGPTWGEKGYYKICRGPSVCGVETMVSTVAAVHIAQCVSFLVPAYAEINSSLCILNIYRCSVGCSNLKNCCIDYPKDWPEIFTVLAQQLQSADTLTSHRIFMVLFRTLKELSTKRLTSDQKNFAAISSQFFEYIWHLWQTDMHPILNNFSALPQNIVEHQEDLYLTSERWLLCLKIIRQLIISGFQSDTKLFQEVRPVKEVCPVLLNAIQSLLPYCKIFL
;
A
#
# COMPACT_ATOMS: atom_id res chain seq x y z
N MET A 1 35.29 -46.28 -32.82
CA MET A 1 35.43 -45.07 -31.98
C MET A 1 35.26 -43.87 -32.89
N SER A 2 34.30 -42.96 -32.80
CA SER A 2 33.23 -42.68 -31.82
C SER A 2 32.24 -41.79 -32.57
N VAL A 3 30.96 -42.16 -32.62
CA VAL A 3 29.91 -41.31 -33.18
C VAL A 3 29.51 -40.32 -32.11
N ILE A 4 29.80 -39.03 -32.33
CA ILE A 4 29.40 -37.95 -31.44
C ILE A 4 27.90 -37.71 -31.66
N GLN A 5 27.06 -38.17 -30.73
CA GLN A 5 25.66 -37.78 -30.68
C GLN A 5 25.57 -36.30 -30.26
N GLN A 6 25.05 -35.44 -31.15
CA GLN A 6 24.61 -34.10 -30.79
C GLN A 6 23.38 -34.23 -29.89
N LYS A 7 23.48 -33.78 -28.63
CA LYS A 7 22.31 -33.60 -27.76
C LYS A 7 21.46 -32.45 -28.30
N PRO A 8 20.12 -32.58 -28.32
CA PRO A 8 19.26 -31.47 -28.71
C PRO A 8 19.35 -30.38 -27.64
N VAL A 9 19.70 -29.17 -28.08
CA VAL A 9 19.58 -27.96 -27.25
C VAL A 9 18.08 -27.64 -27.16
N HIS A 10 17.48 -27.94 -26.01
CA HIS A 10 16.15 -27.46 -25.69
C HIS A 10 16.22 -25.93 -25.52
N VAL A 11 15.85 -25.20 -26.57
CA VAL A 11 15.52 -23.78 -26.46
C VAL A 11 14.21 -23.71 -25.67
N ILE A 12 14.32 -23.45 -24.37
CA ILE A 12 13.15 -23.11 -23.53
C ILE A 12 12.68 -21.75 -24.02
N GLN A 13 11.66 -21.74 -24.86
CA GLN A 13 10.96 -20.53 -25.25
C GLN A 13 10.24 -20.00 -24.01
N ALA A 14 10.73 -18.91 -23.42
CA ALA A 14 10.11 -18.30 -22.25
C ALA A 14 8.65 -17.94 -22.59
N ALA A 15 7.70 -18.54 -21.87
CA ALA A 15 6.30 -18.17 -21.99
C ALA A 15 6.14 -16.68 -21.72
N LYS A 16 5.43 -15.97 -22.60
CA LYS A 16 5.14 -14.54 -22.47
C LYS A 16 4.28 -14.32 -21.22
N GLN A 17 4.91 -13.94 -20.11
CA GLN A 17 4.21 -13.71 -18.84
C GLN A 17 3.39 -12.43 -18.93
N ILE A 18 2.06 -12.56 -18.87
CA ILE A 18 1.15 -11.41 -18.79
C ILE A 18 1.28 -10.84 -17.36
N ALA A 19 1.82 -9.63 -17.25
CA ALA A 19 2.04 -8.97 -15.95
C ALA A 19 0.78 -8.30 -15.37
N ALA A 20 -0.16 -7.90 -16.23
CA ALA A 20 -1.43 -7.30 -15.83
C ALA A 20 -2.48 -7.45 -16.94
N SER A 21 -3.76 -7.54 -16.55
CA SER A 21 -4.91 -7.53 -17.45
C SER A 21 -5.91 -6.44 -17.02
N VAL A 22 -6.43 -5.68 -17.98
CA VAL A 22 -7.37 -4.57 -17.74
C VAL A 22 -8.76 -5.02 -18.16
N ALA A 23 -9.73 -4.93 -17.26
CA ALA A 23 -11.12 -5.33 -17.54
C ALA A 23 -11.82 -4.23 -18.32
N ASN A 24 -11.66 -3.00 -17.83
CA ASN A 24 -12.31 -1.83 -18.38
C ASN A 24 -11.56 -0.56 -17.95
N PHE A 25 -11.91 0.57 -18.56
CA PHE A 25 -11.52 1.89 -18.08
C PHE A 25 -12.77 2.75 -17.89
N SER A 26 -12.71 3.69 -16.96
CA SER A 26 -13.77 4.68 -16.76
C SER A 26 -13.20 6.08 -16.79
N VAL A 27 -13.98 7.00 -17.34
CA VAL A 27 -13.70 8.42 -17.32
C VAL A 27 -14.20 8.97 -15.99
N VAL A 28 -13.35 9.74 -15.31
CA VAL A 28 -13.67 10.39 -14.04
C VAL A 28 -14.27 11.76 -14.34
N SER A 29 -15.19 12.21 -13.47
CA SER A 29 -15.77 13.55 -13.52
C SER A 29 -14.69 14.64 -13.56
N ILE A 30 -15.01 15.77 -14.20
CA ILE A 30 -14.15 16.97 -14.25
C ILE A 30 -14.13 17.77 -12.95
N ASP A 31 -14.91 17.35 -11.95
CA ASP A 31 -14.96 17.98 -10.63
C ASP A 31 -13.74 17.58 -9.78
N ASP A 32 -13.00 18.57 -9.28
CA ASP A 32 -11.75 18.37 -8.53
C ASP A 32 -11.94 17.50 -7.28
N ASP A 33 -13.10 17.55 -6.62
CA ASP A 33 -13.38 16.76 -5.42
C ASP A 33 -13.73 15.32 -5.79
N GLN A 34 -14.43 15.09 -6.90
CA GLN A 34 -14.64 13.76 -7.47
C GLN A 34 -13.33 13.14 -7.98
N ILE A 35 -12.44 13.93 -8.58
CA ILE A 35 -11.10 13.46 -8.97
C ILE A 35 -10.31 13.02 -7.74
N ALA A 36 -10.31 13.85 -6.68
CA ALA A 36 -9.66 13.50 -5.42
C ALA A 36 -10.26 12.23 -4.78
N ALA A 37 -11.58 12.09 -4.80
CA ALA A 37 -12.28 10.91 -4.29
C ALA A 37 -11.95 9.64 -5.10
N ASN A 38 -11.93 9.74 -6.43
CA ASN A 38 -11.55 8.63 -7.31
C ASN A 38 -10.07 8.24 -7.14
N LEU A 39 -9.19 9.19 -6.90
CA LEU A 39 -7.79 8.91 -6.60
C LEU A 39 -7.62 8.09 -5.31
N VAL A 40 -8.47 8.36 -4.31
CA VAL A 40 -8.50 7.59 -3.05
C VAL A 40 -9.13 6.22 -3.26
N LYS A 41 -10.21 6.14 -4.05
CA LYS A 41 -10.98 4.91 -4.26
C LYS A 41 -10.29 3.92 -5.21
N SER A 42 -9.81 4.40 -6.35
CA SER A 42 -9.33 3.58 -7.47
C SER A 42 -7.80 3.57 -7.58
N GLY A 43 -7.11 4.36 -6.76
CA GLY A 43 -5.66 4.54 -6.86
C GLY A 43 -5.28 5.56 -7.94
N LEU A 44 -4.18 5.32 -8.65
CA LEU A 44 -3.58 6.30 -9.56
C LEU A 44 -4.50 6.59 -10.77
N LEU A 45 -4.57 7.84 -11.19
CA LEU A 45 -5.41 8.27 -12.31
C LEU A 45 -4.55 8.72 -13.49
N ALA A 46 -4.88 8.27 -14.70
CA ALA A 46 -4.26 8.78 -15.91
C ALA A 46 -4.90 10.14 -16.26
N VAL A 47 -4.06 11.14 -16.56
CA VAL A 47 -4.49 12.52 -16.81
C VAL A 47 -3.78 13.08 -18.02
N ALA A 48 -4.47 13.89 -18.83
CA ALA A 48 -3.83 14.74 -19.82
C ALA A 48 -3.73 16.18 -19.34
N ILE A 49 -2.62 16.85 -19.65
CA ILE A 49 -2.32 18.23 -19.22
C ILE A 49 -1.70 19.00 -20.39
N ASN A 50 -1.81 20.34 -20.36
CA ASN A 50 -0.92 21.20 -21.13
C ASN A 50 0.45 21.33 -20.43
N ALA A 51 1.51 20.83 -21.06
CA ALA A 51 2.85 20.74 -20.48
C ALA A 51 3.73 22.00 -20.65
N VAL A 52 3.19 23.13 -21.13
CA VAL A 52 4.00 24.34 -21.40
C VAL A 52 4.79 24.80 -20.15
N TYR A 53 4.20 24.72 -18.96
CA TYR A 53 4.84 25.09 -17.70
C TYR A 53 5.66 23.96 -17.06
N MET A 54 5.65 22.75 -17.63
CA MET A 54 6.48 21.64 -17.16
C MET A 54 7.92 21.77 -17.68
N GLN A 55 8.14 22.37 -18.85
CA GLN A 55 9.48 22.42 -19.46
C GLN A 55 10.55 23.05 -18.57
N THR A 56 10.20 24.08 -17.80
CA THR A 56 11.10 24.83 -16.92
C THR A 56 10.92 24.51 -15.44
N TYR A 57 10.13 23.48 -15.11
CA TYR A 57 9.83 23.14 -13.72
C TYR A 57 11.02 22.46 -13.02
N ILE A 58 11.44 23.04 -11.90
CA ILE A 58 12.52 22.52 -11.04
C ILE A 58 11.95 22.03 -9.69
N GLY A 59 10.97 22.75 -9.12
CA GLY A 59 10.31 22.33 -7.88
C GLY A 59 9.35 23.37 -7.31
N GLY A 60 8.70 23.01 -6.21
CA GLY A 60 7.64 23.81 -5.59
C GLY A 60 6.29 23.59 -6.25
N VAL A 61 5.26 24.33 -5.84
CA VAL A 61 3.95 24.22 -6.49
C VAL A 61 3.86 25.21 -7.64
N SER A 62 3.47 24.76 -8.83
CA SER A 62 3.24 25.60 -10.00
C SER A 62 1.76 26.03 -10.09
N CYS A 63 1.45 27.34 -9.96
CA CYS A 63 0.10 27.90 -10.23
C CYS A 63 0.11 28.94 -11.36
N PRO A 64 0.36 28.58 -12.62
CA PRO A 64 0.36 29.55 -13.72
C PRO A 64 -0.95 30.36 -13.75
N TYR A 65 -0.85 31.66 -14.04
CA TYR A 65 -2.03 32.52 -14.20
C TYR A 65 -2.79 32.20 -15.49
N ILE A 66 -2.04 31.88 -16.55
CA ILE A 66 -2.56 31.65 -17.89
C ILE A 66 -2.01 30.31 -18.35
N CYS A 67 -2.86 29.31 -18.47
CA CYS A 67 -2.50 28.03 -19.05
C CYS A 67 -3.67 27.52 -19.86
N SER A 68 -3.43 27.17 -21.12
CA SER A 68 -4.50 26.70 -22.00
C SER A 68 -5.00 25.31 -21.58
N LYS A 69 -6.21 24.94 -22.01
CA LYS A 69 -6.73 23.57 -21.90
C LYS A 69 -6.42 22.70 -23.11
N ASN A 70 -5.54 23.17 -24.01
CA ASN A 70 -5.09 22.35 -25.13
C ASN A 70 -4.13 21.31 -24.58
N LEU A 71 -4.65 20.12 -24.31
CA LEU A 71 -3.92 19.02 -23.70
C LEU A 71 -2.93 18.45 -24.73
N ASP A 72 -1.67 18.30 -24.35
CA ASP A 72 -0.60 17.83 -25.22
C ASP A 72 0.28 16.75 -24.57
N HIS A 73 0.07 16.45 -23.28
CA HIS A 73 0.94 15.55 -22.53
C HIS A 73 0.15 14.63 -21.58
N GLY A 74 0.46 13.34 -21.62
CA GLY A 74 -0.12 12.32 -20.74
C GLY A 74 0.75 12.10 -19.50
N VAL A 75 0.13 12.19 -18.33
CA VAL A 75 0.79 12.07 -17.03
C VAL A 75 -0.04 11.24 -16.05
N LEU A 76 0.56 10.90 -14.91
CA LEU A 76 -0.11 10.10 -13.89
C LEU A 76 -0.35 10.95 -12.63
N LEU A 77 -1.61 11.13 -12.25
CA LEU A 77 -1.98 11.76 -11.00
C LEU A 77 -1.83 10.75 -9.86
N VAL A 78 -1.00 11.10 -8.86
CA VAL A 78 -0.60 10.17 -7.77
C VAL A 78 -0.93 10.66 -6.38
N GLY A 79 -1.33 11.93 -6.23
CA GLY A 79 -1.65 12.51 -4.93
C GLY A 79 -2.15 13.94 -5.02
N TYR A 80 -2.47 14.51 -3.86
CA TYR A 80 -2.80 15.92 -3.69
C TYR A 80 -2.41 16.41 -2.29
N GLY A 81 -2.33 17.73 -2.12
CA GLY A 81 -2.06 18.40 -0.85
C GLY A 81 -3.01 19.57 -0.59
N SER A 82 -3.23 19.89 0.68
CA SER A 82 -4.21 20.91 1.12
C SER A 82 -3.69 22.35 1.14
N GLY A 83 -2.38 22.56 1.11
CA GLY A 83 -1.80 23.91 1.14
C GLY A 83 -0.29 23.90 1.04
N SER A 84 0.25 24.59 0.05
CA SER A 84 1.67 24.96 -0.02
C SER A 84 1.74 26.42 -0.42
N TYR A 85 2.65 27.18 0.19
CA TYR A 85 2.84 28.58 -0.15
C TYR A 85 3.28 28.71 -1.61
N TYR A 86 2.60 29.58 -2.35
CA TYR A 86 2.89 29.83 -3.74
C TYR A 86 3.35 31.28 -3.95
N PRO A 87 4.63 31.51 -4.29
CA PRO A 87 5.21 32.85 -4.38
C PRO A 87 4.46 33.79 -5.33
N ILE A 88 3.96 33.29 -6.45
CA ILE A 88 3.34 34.12 -7.49
C ILE A 88 1.86 34.47 -7.16
N ARG A 89 1.14 33.72 -6.30
CA ARG A 89 -0.21 34.08 -5.80
C ARG A 89 -0.17 34.70 -4.40
N LEU A 90 0.99 34.71 -3.74
CA LEU A 90 1.19 35.20 -2.36
C LEU A 90 0.24 34.55 -1.33
N LYS A 91 -0.13 33.28 -1.55
CA LYS A 91 -1.03 32.52 -0.67
C LYS A 91 -0.80 31.03 -0.77
N GLU A 92 -1.31 30.30 0.19
CA GLU A 92 -1.40 28.85 0.12
C GLU A 92 -2.48 28.43 -0.85
N LYS A 93 -2.18 27.39 -1.63
CA LYS A 93 -3.14 26.75 -2.53
C LYS A 93 -3.06 25.23 -2.42
N PRO A 94 -4.20 24.52 -2.55
CA PRO A 94 -4.18 23.09 -2.74
C PRO A 94 -3.50 22.75 -4.07
N TYR A 95 -2.95 21.55 -4.18
CA TYR A 95 -2.19 21.13 -5.35
C TYR A 95 -2.34 19.64 -5.64
N TRP A 96 -2.19 19.30 -6.91
CA TRP A 96 -2.03 17.95 -7.45
C TRP A 96 -0.56 17.54 -7.45
N ILE A 97 -0.30 16.26 -7.22
CA ILE A 97 1.02 15.63 -7.36
C ILE A 97 0.96 14.71 -8.58
N ILE A 98 1.77 15.01 -9.57
CA ILE A 98 1.79 14.35 -10.87
C ILE A 98 3.13 13.66 -11.04
N LYS A 99 3.11 12.36 -11.36
CA LYS A 99 4.30 11.62 -11.79
C LYS A 99 4.48 11.81 -13.30
N ASN A 100 5.67 12.26 -13.69
CA ASN A 100 6.05 12.45 -15.08
C ASN A 100 6.93 11.30 -15.60
N SER A 101 7.17 11.27 -16.91
CA SER A 101 7.96 10.28 -17.62
C SER A 101 9.32 10.79 -18.11
N TRP A 102 9.71 12.02 -17.77
CA TRP A 102 10.99 12.64 -18.19
C TRP A 102 12.19 12.29 -17.28
N GLY A 103 12.09 11.17 -16.57
CA GLY A 103 13.13 10.67 -15.68
C GLY A 103 13.17 11.32 -14.29
N PRO A 104 13.94 10.74 -13.36
CA PRO A 104 13.98 11.16 -11.97
C PRO A 104 14.80 12.45 -11.74
N THR A 105 15.59 12.90 -12.71
CA THR A 105 16.39 14.13 -12.59
C THR A 105 15.59 15.39 -12.90
N TRP A 106 14.41 15.26 -13.51
CA TRP A 106 13.53 16.37 -13.84
C TRP A 106 12.58 16.70 -12.68
N GLY A 107 12.31 17.99 -12.45
CA GLY A 107 11.40 18.45 -11.40
C GLY A 107 11.76 17.94 -10.01
N GLU A 108 10.76 17.60 -9.21
CA GLU A 108 10.97 17.05 -7.87
C GLU A 108 11.09 15.52 -7.95
N LYS A 109 12.26 15.01 -8.31
CA LYS A 109 12.52 13.57 -8.42
C LYS A 109 11.60 12.87 -9.44
N GLY A 110 11.30 13.52 -10.56
CA GLY A 110 10.36 13.06 -11.59
C GLY A 110 8.90 13.44 -11.33
N TYR A 111 8.61 14.23 -10.28
CA TYR A 111 7.27 14.66 -9.95
C TYR A 111 7.06 16.16 -10.18
N TYR A 112 5.83 16.50 -10.52
CA TYR A 112 5.34 17.85 -10.73
C TYR A 112 4.23 18.17 -9.74
N LYS A 113 4.31 19.32 -9.09
CA LYS A 113 3.20 19.82 -8.27
C LYS A 113 2.54 20.98 -8.97
N ILE A 114 1.24 20.87 -9.23
CA ILE A 114 0.46 21.91 -9.90
C ILE A 114 -0.76 22.28 -9.06
N CYS A 115 -1.12 23.55 -9.03
CA CYS A 115 -2.23 24.00 -8.21
C CYS A 115 -3.56 23.39 -8.64
N ARG A 116 -4.34 23.00 -7.64
CA ARG A 116 -5.70 22.51 -7.80
C ARG A 116 -6.65 23.69 -7.89
N GLY A 117 -7.63 23.55 -8.76
CA GLY A 117 -8.59 24.59 -9.08
C GLY A 117 -9.00 24.51 -10.54
N PRO A 118 -10.12 25.17 -10.89
CA PRO A 118 -10.70 25.07 -12.21
C PRO A 118 -9.72 25.58 -13.26
N SER A 119 -9.57 24.81 -14.35
CA SER A 119 -8.88 25.22 -15.57
C SER A 119 -7.37 25.40 -15.45
N VAL A 120 -6.73 24.85 -14.42
CA VAL A 120 -5.27 24.95 -14.30
C VAL A 120 -4.61 23.93 -15.24
N CYS A 121 -4.18 24.40 -16.42
CA CYS A 121 -3.55 23.60 -17.48
C CYS A 121 -4.39 22.40 -17.97
N GLY A 122 -5.70 22.43 -17.71
CA GLY A 122 -6.64 21.40 -18.14
C GLY A 122 -6.49 20.06 -17.43
N VAL A 123 -5.84 19.99 -16.26
CA VAL A 123 -5.65 18.75 -15.48
C VAL A 123 -6.97 18.01 -15.24
N GLU A 124 -8.07 18.73 -15.04
CA GLU A 124 -9.40 18.17 -14.80
C GLU A 124 -10.12 17.72 -16.07
N THR A 125 -9.61 18.08 -17.26
CA THR A 125 -10.35 17.98 -18.53
C THR A 125 -10.44 16.55 -19.05
N MET A 126 -9.41 15.73 -18.80
CA MET A 126 -9.35 14.35 -19.26
C MET A 126 -8.69 13.50 -18.18
N VAL A 127 -9.52 12.84 -17.37
CA VAL A 127 -9.09 11.98 -16.27
C VAL A 127 -9.72 10.60 -16.46
N SER A 128 -8.91 9.55 -16.39
CA SER A 128 -9.39 8.17 -16.48
C SER A 128 -8.75 7.27 -15.43
N THR A 129 -9.48 6.22 -15.08
CA THR A 129 -9.00 5.14 -14.21
C THR A 129 -9.23 3.79 -14.89
N VAL A 130 -8.43 2.80 -14.51
CA VAL A 130 -8.56 1.44 -15.03
C VAL A 130 -9.17 0.55 -13.95
N ALA A 131 -10.20 -0.18 -14.32
CA ALA A 131 -10.63 -1.35 -13.58
C ALA A 131 -9.75 -2.51 -14.04
N ALA A 132 -8.74 -2.86 -13.25
CA ALA A 132 -8.03 -4.10 -13.47
C ALA A 132 -9.04 -5.26 -13.44
N VAL A 133 -8.91 -6.24 -14.35
CA VAL A 133 -9.57 -7.53 -14.07
C VAL A 133 -8.87 -8.01 -12.82
N HIS A 134 -9.58 -8.03 -11.69
CA HIS A 134 -9.25 -9.03 -10.69
C HIS A 134 -9.54 -10.36 -11.38
N ILE A 135 -8.59 -10.84 -12.19
CA ILE A 135 -8.48 -12.28 -12.37
C ILE A 135 -8.45 -12.75 -10.93
N ALA A 136 -9.39 -13.60 -10.54
CA ALA A 136 -9.34 -14.30 -9.28
C ALA A 136 -8.04 -15.13 -9.29
N GLN A 137 -6.91 -14.46 -9.09
CA GLN A 137 -5.59 -15.01 -8.94
C GLN A 137 -5.43 -15.20 -7.44
N CYS A 138 -6.19 -16.16 -6.93
CA CYS A 138 -5.94 -16.76 -5.64
C CYS A 138 -4.60 -17.53 -5.60
N VAL A 139 -3.76 -17.46 -6.65
CA VAL A 139 -2.55 -18.31 -6.76
C VAL A 139 -1.26 -17.54 -7.08
N SER A 140 -1.28 -16.21 -7.08
CA SER A 140 -0.04 -15.41 -7.13
C SER A 140 0.56 -15.13 -5.75
N PHE A 141 -0.06 -15.57 -4.65
CA PHE A 141 0.26 -15.11 -3.29
C PHE A 141 1.52 -15.72 -2.63
N LEU A 142 2.35 -16.48 -3.33
CA LEU A 142 3.61 -17.00 -2.75
C LEU A 142 4.90 -16.71 -3.54
N VAL A 143 4.85 -16.06 -4.71
CA VAL A 143 6.05 -15.65 -5.46
C VAL A 143 5.70 -14.37 -6.24
N PRO A 144 5.96 -13.16 -5.72
CA PRO A 144 7.32 -12.68 -5.48
C PRO A 144 7.44 -11.76 -4.25
N ALA A 145 8.11 -12.24 -3.21
CA ALA A 145 8.63 -11.39 -2.15
C ALA A 145 9.92 -10.67 -2.58
N TYR A 146 10.03 -10.14 -3.80
CA TYR A 146 11.21 -9.41 -4.28
C TYR A 146 10.92 -8.61 -5.57
N ALA A 147 9.95 -7.68 -5.55
CA ALA A 147 9.91 -6.54 -6.48
C ALA A 147 8.80 -5.55 -6.06
N GLU A 148 9.19 -4.30 -5.87
CA GLU A 148 8.36 -3.08 -5.90
C GLU A 148 7.15 -2.95 -4.95
N ILE A 149 7.34 -2.20 -3.85
CA ILE A 149 6.31 -1.24 -3.39
C ILE A 149 7.01 0.07 -3.02
N ASN A 150 7.30 0.86 -4.06
CA ASN A 150 7.51 2.29 -3.99
C ASN A 150 6.17 2.98 -4.33
N SER A 151 5.28 3.11 -3.35
CA SER A 151 4.07 3.93 -3.44
C SER A 151 3.55 4.30 -2.04
N SER A 152 4.41 4.91 -1.24
CA SER A 152 4.12 5.32 0.15
C SER A 152 3.18 6.55 0.29
N LEU A 153 2.25 6.80 -0.64
CA LEU A 153 1.36 7.98 -0.56
C LEU A 153 -0.17 7.71 -0.50
N CYS A 154 -0.71 6.53 -0.84
CA CYS A 154 -2.18 6.39 -0.93
C CYS A 154 -2.94 6.15 0.40
N ILE A 155 -2.40 5.46 1.41
CA ILE A 155 -3.19 5.15 2.63
C ILE A 155 -3.06 6.27 3.71
N LEU A 156 -2.57 7.47 3.36
CA LEU A 156 -2.56 8.62 4.29
C LEU A 156 -3.91 9.37 4.36
N ASN A 157 -4.82 9.16 3.41
CA ASN A 157 -6.08 9.92 3.33
C ASN A 157 -7.30 9.26 3.96
N ILE A 158 -7.26 7.96 4.32
CA ILE A 158 -8.37 7.30 5.02
C ILE A 158 -8.35 7.60 6.55
N TYR A 159 -7.25 8.15 7.06
CA TYR A 159 -7.08 8.43 8.50
C TYR A 159 -7.43 9.85 8.97
N ARG A 160 -7.79 10.76 8.05
CA ARG A 160 -8.11 12.15 8.42
C ARG A 160 -9.43 12.32 9.19
N CYS A 161 -10.30 11.31 9.27
CA CYS A 161 -11.62 11.43 9.90
C CYS A 161 -11.77 10.80 11.29
N SER A 162 -10.81 10.01 11.80
CA SER A 162 -11.06 9.23 13.04
C SER A 162 -10.23 9.66 14.25
N VAL A 163 -9.10 10.34 14.05
CA VAL A 163 -8.25 10.82 15.15
C VAL A 163 -7.61 12.11 14.68
N GLY A 164 -7.96 13.25 15.28
CA GLY A 164 -7.52 14.59 14.89
C GLY A 164 -6.01 14.78 14.97
N CYS A 165 -5.28 14.25 13.98
CA CYS A 165 -3.84 14.42 13.88
C CYS A 165 -3.45 14.78 12.45
N SER A 166 -2.98 16.00 12.31
CA SER A 166 -2.84 16.67 11.03
C SER A 166 -1.70 16.14 10.15
N ASN A 167 -0.81 15.26 10.65
CA ASN A 167 0.32 14.74 9.88
C ASN A 167 0.91 13.42 10.47
N LEU A 168 0.56 12.24 9.93
CA LEU A 168 1.19 10.96 10.33
C LEU A 168 2.70 10.88 10.03
N LYS A 169 3.19 11.69 9.08
CA LYS A 169 4.64 11.86 8.83
C LYS A 169 5.37 12.54 9.99
N ASN A 170 4.67 13.35 10.79
CA ASN A 170 5.25 14.03 11.94
C ASN A 170 5.17 13.17 13.21
N CYS A 171 4.12 12.37 13.40
CA CYS A 171 4.02 11.43 14.52
C CYS A 171 5.22 10.45 14.61
N CYS A 172 5.88 10.16 13.49
CA CYS A 172 7.02 9.25 13.46
C CYS A 172 8.37 9.95 13.71
N ILE A 173 8.48 11.25 13.42
CA ILE A 173 9.64 12.06 13.81
C ILE A 173 9.60 12.26 15.32
N ASP A 174 8.40 12.41 15.87
CA ASP A 174 8.24 12.86 17.24
C ASP A 174 7.78 11.77 18.24
N TYR A 175 7.49 10.52 17.83
CA TYR A 175 7.30 9.39 18.76
C TYR A 175 8.65 8.86 19.29
N PRO A 176 8.82 8.68 20.61
CA PRO A 176 7.79 8.68 21.67
C PRO A 176 7.47 10.04 22.33
N LYS A 177 8.14 11.13 21.93
CA LYS A 177 8.13 12.44 22.60
C LYS A 177 6.78 13.19 22.53
N ASP A 178 6.15 13.25 21.37
CA ASP A 178 4.94 14.07 21.16
C ASP A 178 3.65 13.25 21.19
N TRP A 179 3.74 11.91 21.10
CA TRP A 179 2.58 11.03 21.03
C TRP A 179 2.78 9.66 21.70
N PRO A 180 3.18 9.63 22.99
CA PRO A 180 3.53 8.39 23.68
C PRO A 180 2.38 7.37 23.74
N GLU A 181 1.13 7.85 23.71
CA GLU A 181 -0.08 7.05 23.94
C GLU A 181 -0.66 6.40 22.68
N ILE A 182 -0.13 6.69 21.48
CA ILE A 182 -0.72 6.22 20.21
C ILE A 182 -0.98 4.71 20.19
N PHE A 183 0.00 3.93 20.65
CA PHE A 183 -0.11 2.48 20.69
C PHE A 183 -1.13 2.00 21.74
N THR A 184 -1.21 2.66 22.89
CA THR A 184 -2.22 2.36 23.90
C THR A 184 -3.63 2.65 23.39
N VAL A 185 -3.83 3.78 22.71
CA VAL A 185 -5.13 4.15 22.11
C VAL A 185 -5.53 3.17 21.02
N LEU A 186 -4.61 2.80 20.13
CA LEU A 186 -4.88 1.81 19.07
C LEU A 186 -5.20 0.44 19.67
N ALA A 187 -4.49 0.02 20.73
CA ALA A 187 -4.78 -1.24 21.42
C ALA A 187 -6.17 -1.23 22.07
N GLN A 188 -6.58 -0.12 22.69
CA GLN A 188 -7.92 0.02 23.26
C GLN A 188 -9.00 -0.02 22.17
N GLN A 189 -8.81 0.68 21.06
CA GLN A 189 -9.77 0.67 19.95
C GLN A 189 -9.92 -0.72 19.32
N LEU A 190 -8.83 -1.49 19.25
CA LEU A 190 -8.84 -2.86 18.74
C LEU A 190 -9.67 -3.83 19.59
N GLN A 191 -9.90 -3.56 20.89
CA GLN A 191 -10.68 -4.44 21.75
C GLN A 191 -12.18 -4.45 21.41
N SER A 192 -12.69 -3.37 20.82
CA SER A 192 -14.12 -3.21 20.49
C SER A 192 -14.38 -2.93 19.01
N ALA A 193 -13.38 -3.15 18.14
CA ALA A 193 -13.48 -2.82 16.72
C ALA A 193 -14.25 -3.88 15.93
N ASP A 194 -15.09 -3.44 14.99
CA ASP A 194 -15.63 -4.27 13.91
C ASP A 194 -14.55 -4.61 12.87
N THR A 195 -14.85 -5.48 11.91
CA THR A 195 -13.87 -5.95 10.91
C THR A 195 -13.26 -4.81 10.10
N LEU A 196 -14.06 -3.83 9.69
CA LEU A 196 -13.61 -2.68 8.90
C LEU A 196 -12.72 -1.73 9.73
N THR A 197 -13.11 -1.42 10.95
CA THR A 197 -12.34 -0.56 11.86
C THR A 197 -11.04 -1.24 12.25
N SER A 198 -11.10 -2.54 12.56
CA SER A 198 -9.93 -3.37 12.85
C SER A 198 -8.95 -3.37 11.66
N HIS A 199 -9.44 -3.65 10.45
CA HIS A 199 -8.63 -3.58 9.22
C HIS A 199 -7.95 -2.21 9.05
N ARG A 200 -8.68 -1.11 9.24
CA ARG A 200 -8.12 0.25 9.17
C ARG A 200 -7.03 0.45 10.22
N ILE A 201 -7.25 0.03 11.47
CA ILE A 201 -6.25 0.09 12.55
C ILE A 201 -4.99 -0.68 12.16
N PHE A 202 -5.14 -1.89 11.63
CA PHE A 202 -4.03 -2.71 11.16
C PHE A 202 -3.22 -2.10 10.03
N MET A 203 -3.85 -1.38 9.10
CA MET A 203 -3.11 -0.65 8.06
C MET A 203 -2.18 0.43 8.64
N VAL A 204 -2.65 1.18 9.64
CA VAL A 204 -1.80 2.19 10.31
C VAL A 204 -0.75 1.52 11.17
N LEU A 205 -1.12 0.51 11.93
CA LEU A 205 -0.19 -0.23 12.77
C LEU A 205 0.96 -0.80 11.93
N PHE A 206 0.66 -1.42 10.78
CA PHE A 206 1.67 -1.93 9.86
C PHE A 206 2.63 -0.85 9.37
N ARG A 207 2.11 0.32 8.97
CA ARG A 207 2.93 1.43 8.47
C ARG A 207 3.83 2.00 9.55
N THR A 208 3.25 2.28 10.71
CA THR A 208 3.98 2.83 11.85
C THR A 208 5.07 1.86 12.31
N LEU A 209 4.75 0.57 12.45
CA LEU A 209 5.73 -0.45 12.85
C LEU A 209 6.83 -0.63 11.81
N LYS A 210 6.51 -0.58 10.51
CA LYS A 210 7.51 -0.65 9.44
C LYS A 210 8.47 0.53 9.47
N GLU A 211 8.00 1.72 9.76
CA GLU A 211 8.88 2.90 9.86
C GLU A 211 9.74 2.81 11.12
N LEU A 212 9.15 2.50 12.27
CA LEU A 212 9.87 2.37 13.54
C LEU A 212 10.93 1.27 13.51
N SER A 213 10.68 0.16 12.82
CA SER A 213 11.64 -0.95 12.71
C SER A 213 12.91 -0.59 11.92
N THR A 214 12.90 0.52 11.18
CA THR A 214 14.10 1.02 10.46
C THR A 214 14.97 1.95 11.31
N LYS A 215 14.48 2.42 12.46
CA LYS A 215 15.24 3.28 13.36
C LYS A 215 16.40 2.49 13.98
N ARG A 216 17.61 3.08 13.96
CA ARG A 216 18.86 2.40 14.35
C ARG A 216 19.39 2.81 15.74
N LEU A 217 18.80 3.82 16.37
CA LEU A 217 19.20 4.22 17.72
C LEU A 217 18.76 3.18 18.74
N THR A 218 19.61 2.88 19.72
CA THR A 218 19.33 1.86 20.75
C THR A 218 18.09 2.18 21.59
N SER A 219 17.81 3.45 21.84
CA SER A 219 16.57 3.90 22.51
C SER A 219 15.33 3.53 21.71
N ASP A 220 15.37 3.75 20.40
CA ASP A 220 14.24 3.47 19.50
C ASP A 220 14.03 1.97 19.33
N GLN A 221 15.10 1.18 19.29
CA GLN A 221 15.03 -0.28 19.25
C GLN A 221 14.41 -0.86 20.53
N LYS A 222 14.76 -0.32 21.71
CA LYS A 222 14.12 -0.70 22.98
C LYS A 222 12.63 -0.36 23.00
N ASN A 223 12.27 0.83 22.52
CA ASN A 223 10.87 1.24 22.39
C ASN A 223 10.10 0.32 21.43
N PHE A 224 10.70 -0.01 20.28
CA PHE A 224 10.11 -0.93 19.31
C PHE A 224 9.92 -2.34 19.89
N ALA A 225 10.87 -2.84 20.68
CA ALA A 225 10.74 -4.14 21.36
C ALA A 225 9.59 -4.16 22.39
N ALA A 226 9.41 -3.06 23.13
CA ALA A 226 8.30 -2.92 24.08
C ALA A 226 6.94 -2.91 23.36
N ILE A 227 6.81 -2.14 22.28
CA ILE A 227 5.61 -2.13 21.43
C ILE A 227 5.37 -3.52 20.83
N SER A 228 6.41 -4.17 20.34
CA SER A 228 6.30 -5.50 19.74
C SER A 228 5.71 -6.50 20.73
N SER A 229 6.17 -6.48 21.97
CA SER A 229 5.66 -7.34 23.04
C SER A 229 4.21 -7.03 23.41
N GLN A 230 3.80 -5.76 23.36
CA GLN A 230 2.43 -5.33 23.67
C GLN A 230 1.41 -5.86 22.64
N PHE A 231 1.74 -5.84 21.35
CA PHE A 231 0.80 -6.20 20.30
C PHE A 231 0.86 -7.65 19.85
N PHE A 232 2.01 -8.32 20.02
CA PHE A 232 2.23 -9.62 19.39
C PHE A 232 1.10 -10.63 19.67
N GLU A 233 0.74 -10.83 20.93
CA GLU A 233 -0.29 -11.79 21.33
C GLU A 233 -1.67 -11.48 20.72
N TYR A 234 -2.09 -10.22 20.73
CA TYR A 234 -3.38 -9.82 20.17
C TYR A 234 -3.43 -10.09 18.66
N ILE A 235 -2.39 -9.65 17.93
CA ILE A 235 -2.33 -9.79 16.46
C ILE A 235 -2.23 -11.26 16.08
N TRP A 236 -1.46 -12.03 16.85
CA TRP A 236 -1.30 -13.46 16.65
C TRP A 236 -2.62 -14.20 16.85
N HIS A 237 -3.32 -13.91 17.94
CA HIS A 237 -4.62 -14.52 18.21
C HIS A 237 -5.64 -14.17 17.12
N LEU A 238 -5.74 -12.90 16.72
CA LEU A 238 -6.67 -12.48 15.67
C LEU A 238 -6.38 -13.17 14.33
N TRP A 239 -5.10 -13.29 13.96
CA TRP A 239 -4.70 -14.02 12.76
C TRP A 239 -5.15 -15.48 12.80
N GLN A 240 -5.05 -16.14 13.97
CA GLN A 240 -5.53 -17.50 14.16
C GLN A 240 -7.06 -17.59 14.07
N THR A 241 -7.79 -16.65 14.68
CA THR A 241 -9.26 -16.60 14.65
C THR A 241 -9.79 -16.49 13.22
N ASP A 242 -9.14 -15.67 12.38
CA ASP A 242 -9.55 -15.44 11.00
C ASP A 242 -9.29 -16.65 10.07
N MET A 243 -8.44 -17.61 10.47
CA MET A 243 -8.12 -18.80 9.66
C MET A 243 -9.33 -19.66 9.33
N HIS A 244 -10.16 -19.97 10.34
CA HIS A 244 -11.30 -20.88 10.17
C HIS A 244 -12.38 -20.30 9.25
N PRO A 245 -12.83 -19.04 9.42
CA PRO A 245 -13.75 -18.41 8.48
C PRO A 245 -13.22 -18.39 7.04
N ILE A 246 -11.93 -18.10 6.85
CA ILE A 246 -11.31 -18.08 5.52
C ILE A 246 -11.36 -19.47 4.88
N LEU A 247 -10.92 -20.51 5.59
CA LEU A 247 -10.93 -21.89 5.09
C LEU A 247 -12.33 -22.41 4.78
N ASN A 248 -13.30 -22.14 5.67
CA ASN A 248 -14.69 -22.55 5.48
C ASN A 248 -15.29 -21.92 4.22
N ASN A 249 -15.01 -20.65 3.96
CA ASN A 249 -15.47 -19.99 2.74
C ASN A 249 -14.81 -20.57 1.49
N PHE A 250 -13.50 -20.85 1.52
CA PHE A 250 -12.82 -21.53 0.41
C PHE A 250 -13.41 -22.91 0.10
N SER A 251 -13.88 -23.63 1.12
CA SER A 251 -14.57 -24.91 0.95
C SER A 251 -15.99 -24.82 0.36
N ALA A 252 -16.65 -23.66 0.47
CA ALA A 252 -18.04 -23.42 0.07
C ALA A 252 -18.20 -22.82 -1.35
N LEU A 253 -17.09 -22.61 -2.08
CA LEU A 253 -17.09 -22.21 -3.51
C LEU A 253 -17.55 -23.38 -4.39
N PRO A 254 -18.87 -23.67 -4.42
CA PRO A 254 -19.66 -23.23 -5.56
C PRO A 254 -21.09 -22.71 -5.26
N GLN A 255 -21.49 -22.35 -4.03
CA GLN A 255 -22.93 -22.24 -3.72
C GLN A 255 -23.60 -20.90 -3.35
N ASN A 256 -22.94 -19.77 -3.02
CA ASN A 256 -23.69 -18.50 -2.81
C ASN A 256 -22.77 -17.28 -2.97
N ILE A 257 -22.92 -16.53 -4.07
CA ILE A 257 -21.84 -15.67 -4.59
C ILE A 257 -21.94 -14.17 -4.23
N VAL A 258 -23.09 -13.63 -3.79
CA VAL A 258 -23.26 -12.15 -3.91
C VAL A 258 -23.23 -11.35 -2.60
N GLU A 259 -23.70 -11.87 -1.45
CA GLU A 259 -23.81 -11.06 -0.22
C GLU A 259 -22.63 -11.18 0.76
N HIS A 260 -21.88 -12.29 0.77
CA HIS A 260 -20.79 -12.50 1.75
C HIS A 260 -19.37 -12.20 1.21
N GLN A 261 -19.26 -11.70 -0.02
CA GLN A 261 -17.97 -11.53 -0.69
C GLN A 261 -17.15 -10.36 -0.13
N GLU A 262 -17.81 -9.25 0.26
CA GLU A 262 -17.12 -8.07 0.81
C GLU A 262 -16.54 -8.32 2.21
N ASP A 263 -17.29 -8.99 3.09
CA ASP A 263 -16.82 -9.33 4.45
C ASP A 263 -15.66 -10.32 4.43
N LEU A 264 -15.72 -11.32 3.53
CA LEU A 264 -14.63 -12.27 3.32
C LEU A 264 -13.37 -11.60 2.77
N TYR A 265 -13.54 -10.66 1.83
CA TYR A 265 -12.44 -9.88 1.28
C TYR A 265 -11.75 -9.06 2.39
N LEU A 266 -12.52 -8.30 3.16
CA LEU A 266 -12.00 -7.50 4.28
C LEU A 266 -11.30 -8.35 5.35
N THR A 267 -11.88 -9.51 5.68
CA THR A 267 -11.30 -10.48 6.62
C THR A 267 -9.97 -11.03 6.07
N SER A 268 -9.92 -11.39 4.79
CA SER A 268 -8.71 -11.90 4.13
C SER A 268 -7.59 -10.86 4.07
N GLU A 269 -7.92 -9.59 3.77
CA GLU A 269 -6.95 -8.51 3.77
C GLU A 269 -6.42 -8.21 5.18
N ARG A 270 -7.30 -8.20 6.19
CA ARG A 270 -6.90 -8.05 7.60
C ARG A 270 -5.98 -9.19 8.03
N TRP A 271 -6.32 -10.42 7.68
CA TRP A 271 -5.51 -11.61 7.95
C TRP A 271 -4.10 -11.49 7.33
N LEU A 272 -4.00 -11.02 6.09
CA LEU A 272 -2.70 -10.77 5.44
C LEU A 272 -1.92 -9.62 6.11
N LEU A 273 -2.59 -8.56 6.55
CA LEU A 273 -1.95 -7.46 7.30
C LEU A 273 -1.39 -7.96 8.64
N CYS A 274 -2.13 -8.79 9.36
CA CYS A 274 -1.67 -9.41 10.60
C CYS A 274 -0.40 -10.22 10.36
N LEU A 275 -0.35 -11.04 9.31
CA LEU A 275 0.84 -11.82 8.96
C LEU A 275 2.06 -10.93 8.66
N LYS A 276 1.86 -9.83 7.92
CA LYS A 276 2.93 -8.86 7.62
C LYS A 276 3.46 -8.19 8.90
N ILE A 277 2.57 -7.87 9.84
CA ILE A 277 2.95 -7.28 11.12
C ILE A 277 3.68 -8.31 11.99
N ILE A 278 3.14 -9.51 12.15
CA ILE A 278 3.78 -10.62 12.91
C ILE A 278 5.21 -10.84 12.43
N ARG A 279 5.43 -10.92 11.10
CA ARG A 279 6.77 -11.02 10.53
C ARG A 279 7.66 -9.85 10.92
N GLN A 280 7.16 -8.62 10.86
CA GLN A 280 7.91 -7.42 11.22
C GLN A 280 8.30 -7.39 12.71
N LEU A 281 7.36 -7.77 13.59
CA LEU A 281 7.57 -7.86 15.03
C LEU A 281 8.63 -8.93 15.36
N ILE A 282 8.54 -10.10 14.71
CA ILE A 282 9.53 -11.19 14.87
C ILE A 282 10.93 -10.75 14.45
N ILE A 283 11.07 -10.14 13.27
CA ILE A 283 12.39 -9.82 12.70
C ILE A 283 13.06 -8.66 13.43
N SER A 284 12.31 -7.64 13.82
CA SER A 284 12.88 -6.37 14.31
C SER A 284 12.61 -6.11 15.80
N GLY A 285 11.65 -6.82 16.41
CA GLY A 285 11.12 -6.52 17.74
C GLY A 285 11.66 -7.42 18.84
N PHE A 286 11.99 -8.66 18.51
CA PHE A 286 12.55 -9.61 19.46
C PHE A 286 14.04 -9.75 19.23
N GLN A 287 14.83 -9.54 20.28
CA GLN A 287 16.27 -9.72 20.21
C GLN A 287 16.57 -11.22 20.05
N SER A 288 17.27 -11.56 18.97
CA SER A 288 17.95 -12.85 18.83
C SER A 288 19.39 -12.61 19.23
N ASP A 289 19.76 -12.99 20.46
CA ASP A 289 21.14 -12.84 20.91
C ASP A 289 22.00 -13.88 20.17
N THR A 290 22.89 -13.44 19.29
CA THR A 290 23.79 -14.36 18.56
C THR A 290 24.76 -15.09 19.49
N LYS A 291 24.87 -14.67 20.75
CA LYS A 291 25.75 -15.28 21.78
C LYS A 291 25.02 -16.27 22.68
N LEU A 292 23.72 -16.12 22.86
CA LEU A 292 22.86 -17.07 23.56
C LEU A 292 21.93 -17.67 22.51
N PHE A 293 22.18 -18.92 22.10
CA PHE A 293 21.31 -19.72 21.21
C PHE A 293 19.91 -19.98 21.80
N GLN A 294 19.27 -18.97 22.39
CA GLN A 294 17.94 -19.02 22.93
C GLN A 294 16.94 -18.83 21.79
N GLU A 295 16.02 -19.78 21.68
CA GLU A 295 14.93 -19.71 20.73
C GLU A 295 14.05 -18.49 21.03
N VAL A 296 13.78 -17.68 20.01
CA VAL A 296 12.80 -16.61 20.09
C VAL A 296 11.41 -17.24 20.20
N ARG A 297 10.82 -17.23 21.40
CA ARG A 297 9.50 -17.86 21.69
C ARG A 297 8.43 -17.57 20.63
N PRO A 298 8.21 -16.32 20.18
CA PRO A 298 7.35 -15.99 19.04
C PRO A 298 7.58 -16.81 17.78
N VAL A 299 8.83 -17.10 17.42
CA VAL A 299 9.18 -17.90 16.24
C VAL A 299 8.77 -19.36 16.42
N LYS A 300 9.01 -19.92 17.60
CA LYS A 300 8.67 -21.30 17.93
C LYS A 300 7.16 -21.55 17.88
N GLU A 301 6.37 -20.59 18.35
CA GLU A 301 4.91 -20.66 18.37
C GLU A 301 4.30 -20.40 16.98
N VAL A 302 4.85 -19.45 16.22
CA VAL A 302 4.28 -19.03 14.92
C VAL A 302 4.57 -20.01 13.80
N CYS A 303 5.80 -20.50 13.69
CA CYS A 303 6.25 -21.28 12.53
C CYS A 303 5.42 -22.56 12.27
N PRO A 304 5.15 -23.42 13.27
CA PRO A 304 4.37 -24.64 13.05
C PRO A 304 2.92 -24.34 12.64
N VAL A 305 2.30 -23.34 13.26
CA VAL A 305 0.91 -22.96 12.97
C VAL A 305 0.80 -22.34 11.58
N LEU A 306 1.75 -21.50 11.18
CA LEU A 306 1.81 -20.93 9.83
C LEU A 306 2.01 -22.02 8.77
N LEU A 307 2.86 -23.01 9.03
CA LEU A 307 3.06 -24.15 8.13
C LEU A 307 1.77 -24.94 7.93
N ASN A 308 1.05 -25.24 9.02
CA ASN A 308 -0.24 -25.92 8.96
C ASN A 308 -1.28 -25.11 8.18
N ALA A 309 -1.35 -23.80 8.43
CA ALA A 309 -2.24 -22.90 7.68
C ALA A 309 -1.98 -22.91 6.17
N ILE A 310 -0.69 -22.85 5.77
CA ILE A 310 -0.29 -22.96 4.36
C ILE A 310 -0.71 -24.31 3.78
N GLN A 311 -0.49 -25.40 4.51
CA GLN A 311 -0.89 -26.74 4.07
C GLN A 311 -2.41 -26.86 3.90
N SER A 312 -3.21 -26.25 4.78
CA SER A 312 -4.67 -26.23 4.67
C SER A 312 -5.19 -25.39 3.50
N LEU A 313 -4.47 -24.35 3.10
CA LEU A 313 -4.82 -23.51 1.95
C LEU A 313 -4.35 -24.08 0.60
N LEU A 314 -3.32 -24.93 0.63
CA LEU A 314 -2.67 -25.49 -0.56
C LEU A 314 -3.62 -26.22 -1.55
N PRO A 315 -4.63 -27.01 -1.10
CA PRO A 315 -5.60 -27.62 -2.00
C PRO A 315 -6.41 -26.60 -2.81
N TYR A 316 -6.77 -25.47 -2.19
CA TYR A 316 -7.52 -24.40 -2.84
C TYR A 316 -6.63 -23.62 -3.81
N CYS A 317 -5.33 -23.48 -3.53
CA CYS A 317 -4.40 -22.86 -4.47
C CYS A 317 -4.19 -23.70 -5.75
N LYS A 318 -4.32 -25.03 -5.70
CA LYS A 318 -4.18 -25.87 -6.89
C LYS A 318 -5.37 -25.78 -7.85
N ILE A 319 -6.52 -25.28 -7.40
CA ILE A 319 -7.75 -25.16 -8.21
C ILE A 319 -7.66 -23.98 -9.20
N PHE A 320 -6.75 -23.01 -9.00
CA PHE A 320 -6.62 -21.85 -9.88
C PHE A 320 -5.25 -21.72 -10.60
N LEU A 321 -4.48 -22.81 -10.74
CA LEU A 321 -3.33 -22.95 -11.65
C LEU A 321 -3.70 -23.86 -12.82
#